data_AF-A0AAP0RWH1-F1
#
_entry.id   AF-A0AAP0RWH1-F1
#
_cell.length_a   1.000
_cell.length_b   1.000
_cell.length_c   1.000
_cell.angle_alpha   90.00
_cell.angle_beta   90.00
_cell.angle_gamma   90.00
#
_symmetry.space_group_name_H-M   'P 1'
#
loop_
_entity.id
_entity.type
_entity.pdbx_description
1 polymer ?
#
loop_
_entity_poly.entity_id
_entity_poly.type
_entity_poly.pdbx_seq_one_letter_code
_entity_poly.pdbx_strand_id
1 'polypeptide(L)'
;MASSEVLDFFRRRKLDDGLLKNLKITLLAVNAVLDDAEEKQITNAAVKRWLDELKDVFYHAEDLLDQIATEALQSKLEAGSQNFMTQVRGFISSSLNPFDKGITSRVKKIIENVELLQNKRSYLA
;
A
#
# COMPACT_ATOMS: atom_id res chain seq x y z
N MET A 1 -5.39 4.81 10.54
CA MET A 1 -6.54 3.91 10.26
C MET A 1 -6.76 3.98 8.75
N ALA A 2 -6.98 2.86 8.05
CA ALA A 2 -7.29 2.93 6.62
C ALA A 2 -8.62 3.67 6.45
N SER A 3 -8.66 4.65 5.55
CA SER A 3 -9.87 5.43 5.32
C SER A 3 -10.99 4.54 4.80
N SER A 4 -12.25 4.82 5.17
CA SER A 4 -13.41 4.04 4.72
C SER A 4 -13.45 3.93 3.19
N GLU A 5 -12.99 4.96 2.49
CA GLU A 5 -12.89 5.02 1.04
C GLU A 5 -11.99 3.93 0.45
N VAL A 6 -10.86 3.64 1.10
CA VAL A 6 -9.89 2.63 0.64
C VAL A 6 -10.46 1.22 0.79
N LEU A 7 -11.13 0.96 1.91
CA LEU A 7 -11.80 -0.33 2.15
C LEU A 7 -12.97 -0.54 1.18
N ASP A 8 -13.80 0.49 0.99
CA ASP A 8 -14.93 0.44 0.07
C ASP A 8 -14.48 0.30 -1.39
N PHE A 9 -13.30 0.79 -1.73
CA PHE A 9 -12.69 0.61 -3.06
C PHE A 9 -12.30 -0.85 -3.30
N PHE A 10 -11.54 -1.45 -2.38
CA PHE A 10 -11.10 -2.85 -2.48
C PHE A 10 -12.31 -3.80 -2.56
N ARG A 11 -13.32 -3.57 -1.71
CA ARG A 11 -14.56 -4.36 -1.72
C ARG A 11 -15.32 -4.22 -3.04
N ARG A 12 -15.46 -3.01 -3.59
CA ARG A 12 -16.16 -2.77 -4.86
C ARG A 12 -15.44 -3.40 -6.06
N ARG A 13 -14.10 -3.36 -6.07
CA ARG A 13 -13.26 -3.92 -7.15
C ARG A 13 -12.95 -5.42 -6.98
N LYS A 14 -13.44 -6.06 -5.90
CA LYS A 14 -13.13 -7.47 -5.54
C LYS A 14 -11.63 -7.74 -5.44
N LEU A 15 -10.88 -6.76 -4.94
CA LEU A 15 -9.46 -6.94 -4.61
C LEU A 15 -9.33 -7.76 -3.33
N ASP A 16 -8.20 -8.45 -3.17
CA ASP A 16 -7.95 -9.30 -2.00
C ASP A 16 -7.78 -8.44 -0.73
N ASP A 17 -8.77 -8.49 0.17
CA ASP A 17 -8.73 -7.83 1.48
C ASP A 17 -7.54 -8.30 2.34
N GLY A 18 -7.03 -9.51 2.08
CA GLY A 18 -5.81 -10.05 2.68
C GLY A 18 -4.57 -9.22 2.36
N LEU A 19 -4.49 -8.62 1.16
CA LEU A 19 -3.37 -7.76 0.77
C LEU A 19 -3.32 -6.48 1.61
N LEU A 20 -4.46 -5.84 1.85
CA LEU A 20 -4.52 -4.65 2.70
C LEU A 20 -4.18 -4.98 4.16
N LYS A 21 -4.68 -6.12 4.65
CA LYS A 21 -4.36 -6.59 6.00
C LYS A 21 -2.87 -6.85 6.16
N ASN A 22 -2.25 -7.52 5.19
CA ASN A 22 -0.82 -7.81 5.22
C ASN A 22 0.00 -6.53 5.14
N LEU A 23 -0.30 -5.63 4.20
CA LEU A 23 0.35 -4.32 4.11
C LEU A 23 0.28 -3.56 5.45
N LYS A 24 -0.89 -3.53 6.09
CA LYS A 24 -1.06 -2.91 7.40
C LYS A 24 -0.18 -3.55 8.47
N ILE A 25 -0.14 -4.89 8.55
CA ILE A 25 0.67 -5.61 9.52
C ILE A 25 2.16 -5.32 9.29
N THR A 26 2.61 -5.37 8.04
CA THR A 26 4.00 -5.10 7.64
C THR A 26 4.42 -3.68 8.03
N LEU A 27 3.59 -2.67 7.75
CA LEU A 27 3.86 -1.28 8.14
C LEU A 27 3.89 -1.10 9.67
N LEU A 28 3.01 -1.77 10.41
CA LEU A 28 3.04 -1.73 11.88
C LEU A 28 4.29 -2.37 12.47
N ALA A 29 4.74 -3.50 11.90
CA ALA A 29 5.95 -4.18 12.33
C ALA A 29 7.20 -3.31 12.12
N VAL A 30 7.23 -2.54 11.03
CA VAL A 30 8.26 -1.53 10.78
C VAL A 30 8.19 -0.37 11.77
N ASN A 31 6.99 0.15 12.03
CA ASN A 31 6.82 1.28 12.94
C ASN A 31 7.33 0.95 14.36
N ALA A 32 7.15 -0.30 14.80
CA ALA A 32 7.63 -0.77 16.11
C ALA A 32 9.16 -0.76 16.24
N VAL A 33 9.90 -0.68 15.14
CA VAL A 33 11.35 -0.73 15.12
C VAL A 33 12.00 0.59 14.70
N LEU A 34 11.18 1.59 14.40
CA LEU A 34 11.62 2.88 13.89
C LEU A 34 12.35 3.68 14.98
N ASP A 35 11.77 3.76 16.18
CA ASP A 35 12.32 4.52 17.30
C ASP A 35 13.75 4.04 17.66
N ASP A 36 13.95 2.72 17.80
CA ASP A 36 15.27 2.11 18.06
C ASP A 36 16.28 2.39 16.94
N ALA A 37 15.81 2.37 15.69
CA ALA A 37 16.67 2.64 14.56
C ALA A 37 17.06 4.13 14.47
N GLU A 38 16.14 5.06 14.79
CA GLU A 38 16.41 6.49 14.76
C GLU A 38 17.45 6.91 15.79
N GLU A 39 17.46 6.31 16.98
CA GLU A 39 18.51 6.52 17.97
C GLU A 39 19.86 5.97 17.49
N LYS A 40 19.87 4.75 16.95
CA LYS A 40 21.10 4.06 16.51
C LYS A 40 21.71 4.63 15.23
N GLN A 41 20.95 5.37 14.41
CA GLN A 41 21.45 5.93 13.15
C GLN A 41 22.59 6.95 13.35
N ILE A 42 22.67 7.55 14.53
CA ILE A 42 23.66 8.58 14.87
C ILE A 42 25.06 7.97 14.94
N THR A 43 25.16 6.75 15.48
CA THR A 43 26.43 6.07 15.74
C THR A 43 26.70 4.90 14.79
N ASN A 44 25.66 4.37 14.15
CA ASN A 44 25.76 3.22 13.24
C ASN A 44 25.35 3.59 11.81
N ALA A 45 26.35 3.76 10.95
CA ALA A 45 26.16 4.09 9.53
C ALA A 45 25.38 3.01 8.75
N ALA A 46 25.43 1.74 9.18
CA ALA A 46 24.66 0.67 8.55
C ALA A 46 23.17 0.75 8.90
N VAL A 47 22.85 1.11 10.16
CA VAL A 47 21.46 1.39 10.57
C VAL A 47 20.92 2.62 9.86
N LYS A 48 21.74 3.67 9.67
CA LYS A 48 21.34 4.85 8.88
C LYS A 48 20.98 4.48 7.45
N ARG A 49 21.83 3.72 6.74
CA ARG A 49 21.53 3.26 5.37
C ARG A 49 20.26 2.42 5.31
N TRP A 50 20.09 1.52 6.29
CA TRP A 50 18.88 0.72 6.40
C TRP A 50 17.62 1.57 6.57
N LEU A 51 17.67 2.61 7.43
CA LEU A 51 16.57 3.57 7.59
C LEU A 51 16.27 4.36 6.33
N ASP A 52 17.31 4.78 5.60
CA ASP A 52 17.13 5.50 4.33
C ASP A 52 16.43 4.62 3.28
N GLU A 53 16.82 3.34 3.16
CA GLU A 53 16.15 2.36 2.31
C GLU A 53 14.69 2.11 2.75
N LEU A 54 14.43 2.10 4.07
CA LEU A 54 13.09 1.92 4.61
C LEU A 54 12.17 3.11 4.29
N LYS A 55 12.68 4.34 4.37
CA LYS A 55 11.94 5.56 4.01
C LYS A 55 11.54 5.55 2.54
N ASP A 56 12.42 5.10 1.64
CA ASP A 56 12.10 4.94 0.22
C ASP A 56 10.90 4.02 -0.02
N VAL A 57 10.86 2.88 0.68
CA VAL A 57 9.72 1.96 0.62
C VAL A 57 8.44 2.59 1.16
N PHE A 58 8.54 3.42 2.20
CA PHE A 58 7.39 4.15 2.73
C PHE A 58 6.83 5.17 1.73
N TYR A 59 7.69 5.93 1.05
CA TYR A 59 7.25 6.84 -0.01
C TYR A 59 6.51 6.11 -1.14
N HIS A 60 6.98 4.92 -1.53
CA HIS A 60 6.28 4.09 -2.51
C HIS A 60 4.92 3.58 -2.04
N ALA A 61 4.75 3.37 -0.72
CA ALA A 61 3.49 2.98 -0.11
C ALA A 61 2.51 4.15 -0.01
N GLU A 62 2.98 5.34 0.37
CA GLU A 62 2.17 6.57 0.39
C GLU A 62 1.65 6.92 -1.01
N ASP A 63 2.53 6.95 -2.02
CA ASP A 63 2.13 7.20 -3.42
C ASP A 63 1.07 6.19 -3.90
N LEU A 64 1.18 4.92 -3.51
CA LEU A 64 0.18 3.91 -3.85
C LEU A 64 -1.17 4.19 -3.18
N LEU A 65 -1.17 4.57 -1.90
CA LEU A 65 -2.38 4.88 -1.16
C LEU A 65 -3.09 6.12 -1.72
N ASP A 66 -2.35 7.14 -2.12
CA ASP A 66 -2.89 8.36 -2.74
C ASP A 66 -3.52 8.07 -4.11
N GLN A 67 -2.89 7.20 -4.91
CA GLN A 67 -3.46 6.73 -6.18
C GLN A 67 -4.78 5.97 -5.96
N ILE A 68 -4.82 5.08 -4.95
CA ILE A 68 -6.05 4.36 -4.59
C ILE A 68 -7.14 5.34 -4.16
N ALA A 69 -6.81 6.32 -3.32
CA ALA A 69 -7.78 7.30 -2.83
C ALA A 69 -8.35 8.14 -3.98
N THR A 70 -7.51 8.55 -4.92
CA THR A 70 -7.90 9.32 -6.10
C THR A 70 -8.84 8.54 -7.01
N GLU A 71 -8.50 7.28 -7.35
CA GLU A 71 -9.37 6.41 -8.16
C GLU A 71 -10.69 6.10 -7.43
N ALA A 72 -10.66 5.90 -6.11
CA ALA A 72 -11.85 5.65 -5.32
C ALA A 72 -12.83 6.83 -5.34
N LEU A 73 -12.31 8.06 -5.32
CA LEU A 73 -13.08 9.29 -5.45
C LEU A 73 -13.64 9.45 -6.87
N GLN A 74 -12.82 9.23 -7.90
CA GLN A 74 -13.25 9.28 -9.30
C GLN A 74 -14.37 8.26 -9.58
N SER A 75 -14.20 7.02 -9.12
CA SER A 75 -15.22 5.97 -9.24
C SER A 75 -16.54 6.34 -8.54
N LYS A 76 -16.49 7.12 -7.45
CA LYS A 76 -17.69 7.63 -6.76
C LYS A 76 -18.40 8.72 -7.58
N LEU A 77 -17.64 9.64 -8.19
CA LEU A 77 -18.20 10.71 -9.02
C LEU A 77 -18.87 10.17 -10.30
N GLU A 78 -18.23 9.20 -10.96
CA GLU A 78 -18.78 8.56 -12.16
C GLU A 78 -20.08 7.79 -11.86
N ALA A 79 -20.16 7.13 -10.69
CA ALA A 79 -21.37 6.43 -10.25
C ALA A 79 -22.55 7.38 -9.96
N GLY A 80 -22.29 8.62 -9.55
CA GLY A 80 -23.32 9.64 -9.33
C GLY A 80 -23.85 10.30 -10.61
N SER A 81 -23.20 10.06 -11.75
CA SER A 81 -23.41 10.80 -13.01
C SER A 81 -24.23 10.05 -14.08
N GLN A 82 -24.48 8.72 -13.97
CA GLN A 82 -24.95 7.94 -15.13
C GLN A 82 -26.09 6.91 -14.94
N ASN A 83 -26.96 6.86 -15.97
CA ASN A 83 -28.09 5.95 -16.20
C ASN A 83 -27.69 4.45 -16.16
N PHE A 84 -28.68 3.59 -15.85
CA PHE A 84 -28.57 2.13 -15.59
C PHE A 84 -27.72 1.30 -16.58
N MET A 85 -27.65 1.68 -17.87
CA MET A 85 -26.91 0.93 -18.90
C MET A 85 -25.38 1.09 -18.80
N THR A 86 -24.87 2.19 -18.28
CA THR A 86 -23.42 2.39 -18.07
C THR A 86 -22.92 1.66 -16.83
N GLN A 87 -23.79 1.41 -15.86
CA GLN A 87 -23.47 0.68 -14.63
C GLN A 87 -22.99 -0.74 -14.96
N VAL A 88 -23.72 -1.48 -15.80
CA VAL A 88 -23.40 -2.89 -16.10
C VAL A 88 -22.08 -3.06 -16.87
N ARG A 89 -21.71 -2.10 -17.73
CA ARG A 89 -20.42 -2.13 -18.45
C ARG A 89 -19.25 -1.79 -17.53
N GLY A 90 -19.44 -0.88 -16.57
CA GLY A 90 -18.42 -0.54 -15.56
C GLY A 90 -18.16 -1.66 -14.55
N PHE A 91 -19.19 -2.44 -14.19
CA PHE A 91 -19.04 -3.54 -13.22
C PHE A 91 -18.34 -4.77 -13.79
N ILE A 92 -18.58 -5.16 -15.04
CA ILE A 92 -18.02 -6.41 -15.62
C ILE A 92 -16.56 -6.21 -16.09
N SER A 93 -16.15 -4.97 -16.38
CA SER A 93 -14.76 -4.67 -16.76
C SER A 93 -13.81 -4.47 -15.56
N SER A 94 -14.34 -4.46 -14.32
CA SER A 94 -13.59 -4.13 -13.11
C SER A 94 -12.59 -5.23 -12.67
N SER A 95 -12.93 -6.52 -12.81
CA SER A 95 -11.99 -7.60 -12.41
C SER A 95 -10.84 -7.83 -13.41
N LEU A 96 -10.81 -7.10 -14.53
CA LEU A 96 -9.78 -7.17 -15.57
C LEU A 96 -9.08 -5.82 -15.82
N ASN A 97 -9.33 -4.81 -14.96
CA ASN A 97 -8.73 -3.50 -15.14
C ASN A 97 -7.22 -3.57 -14.88
N PRO A 98 -6.36 -3.13 -15.83
CA PRO A 98 -4.90 -3.06 -15.62
C PRO A 98 -4.50 -2.32 -14.34
N PHE A 99 -5.32 -1.37 -13.89
CA PHE A 99 -5.14 -0.64 -12.64
C PHE A 99 -5.18 -1.55 -11.41
N ASP A 100 -6.18 -2.43 -11.30
CA ASP A 100 -6.39 -3.33 -10.17
C ASP A 100 -5.27 -4.39 -10.05
N LYS A 101 -4.78 -4.87 -11.21
CA LYS A 101 -3.58 -5.71 -11.30
C LYS A 101 -2.32 -4.95 -10.87
N GLY A 102 -2.20 -3.67 -11.25
CA GLY A 102 -1.10 -2.78 -10.86
C GLY A 102 -1.05 -2.52 -9.37
N ILE A 103 -2.20 -2.30 -8.72
CA ILE A 103 -2.26 -2.18 -7.25
C ILE A 103 -1.77 -3.46 -6.59
N THR A 104 -2.28 -4.62 -7.03
CA THR A 104 -1.91 -5.91 -6.45
C THR A 104 -0.40 -6.17 -6.54
N SER A 105 0.23 -5.88 -7.69
CA SER A 105 1.67 -6.07 -7.85
C SER A 105 2.48 -5.08 -7.00
N ARG A 106 2.06 -3.82 -6.90
CA ARG A 106 2.73 -2.81 -6.08
C ARG A 106 2.63 -3.11 -4.59
N VAL A 107 1.46 -3.53 -4.09
CA VAL A 107 1.29 -3.93 -2.68
C VAL A 107 2.24 -5.08 -2.35
N LYS A 108 2.31 -6.12 -3.19
CA LYS A 108 3.24 -7.25 -3.00
C LYS A 108 4.69 -6.79 -2.95
N LYS A 109 5.11 -5.94 -3.89
CA LYS A 109 6.47 -5.40 -3.94
C LYS A 109 6.84 -4.63 -2.67
N ILE A 110 5.92 -3.83 -2.13
CA ILE A 110 6.14 -3.11 -0.86
C ILE A 110 6.34 -4.11 0.29
N ILE A 111 5.48 -5.12 0.39
CA ILE A 111 5.59 -6.16 1.42
C ILE A 111 6.93 -6.89 1.33
N GLU A 112 7.30 -7.35 0.13
CA GLU A 112 8.57 -8.04 -0.13
C GLU A 112 9.78 -7.16 0.25
N ASN A 113 9.79 -5.89 -0.15
CA ASN A 113 10.87 -4.96 0.19
C ASN A 113 11.00 -4.77 1.70
N VAL A 114 9.89 -4.63 2.43
CA VAL A 114 9.92 -4.50 3.88
C VAL A 114 10.44 -5.77 4.55
N GLU A 115 10.00 -6.95 4.11
CA GLU A 115 10.48 -8.23 4.66
C GLU A 115 11.99 -8.42 4.41
N LEU A 116 12.49 -8.04 3.24
CA LEU A 116 13.92 -8.01 2.94
C LEU A 116 14.68 -7.08 3.87
N LEU A 117 14.14 -5.89 4.12
CA LEU A 117 14.74 -4.93 5.05
C LEU A 117 14.72 -5.45 6.49
N GLN A 118 13.64 -6.10 6.94
CA GLN A 118 13.61 -6.72 8.27
C GLN A 118 14.69 -7.80 8.42
N ASN A 119 14.85 -8.66 7.42
CA ASN A 119 15.93 -9.65 7.41
C ASN A 119 17.31 -8.99 7.44
N LYS A 120 17.54 -7.93 6.64
CA LYS A 120 18.80 -7.19 6.63
C LYS A 120 19.12 -6.59 8.00
N ARG A 121 18.13 -6.04 8.71
CA ARG A 121 18.30 -5.46 10.06
C ARG A 121 18.74 -6.49 11.10
N SER A 122 18.30 -7.74 11.01
CA SER A 122 18.75 -8.81 11.92
C SER A 122 20.26 -9.06 11.89
N TYR A 123 20.96 -8.62 10.84
CA TYR A 123 22.42 -8.69 10.73
C TYR A 123 23.13 -7.38 11.16
N LEU A 124 22.35 -6.33 11.47
CA LEU A 124 22.85 -5.00 11.85
C LEU A 124 22.59 -4.65 13.32
N ALA A 125 21.67 -5.38 13.98
CA ALA A 125 21.37 -5.30 15.40
C ALA A 125 22.42 -6.07 16.23
#